data_AF-A0A0P5ZQ80-F1
#
_entry.id   AF-A0A0P5ZQ80-F1
#
_cell.length_a   1.000
_cell.length_b   1.000
_cell.length_c   1.000
_cell.angle_alpha   90.00
_cell.angle_beta   90.00
_cell.angle_gamma   90.00
#
_symmetry.space_group_name_H-M   'P 1'
#
loop_
_entity.id
_entity.type
_entity.pdbx_description
1 polymer ?
#
loop_
_entity_poly.entity_id
_entity_poly.type
_entity_poly.pdbx_seq_one_letter_code
_entity_poly.pdbx_strand_id
1 'polypeptide(L)'
;MVVNFLNQLSESFWSSDVWLPPGVTWKDLEPNDQNPIAYPRFSDIWYPVLFSFALTFLRLLFEKYVFFPLGIANGLRPVRPWKGQAPDNPVLEKAFLVARKGRLNYKQIQGLAKQLDWTERQVERWIRMRRMMDRPSTLVKFMECGWRFSYYGFAFGYGVWTLWDKDWFWDINHCWYTFPHQGVTNDIWWYYMMELSFYWSLLFSMFEDIKRKDFLEMLIHHFVTIILLVLSWTCNLIRAGTLVLVIHDCADIFLEMAKMMKYIKWQRTCDVLFAIFTVTWIGTRLVIYPYWFLYSTCIGAKEIVPMFPAYYIFNSLLLLLLVLHIIWTYFILKVLYRAILSGQMEKDSRSSSSEDFSEDNSKSGNSSATPTTPSKRLPAKSGSHSREHKNSK
;
A
#
# COMPACT_ATOMS: atom_id res chain seq x y z
N MET A 1 8.83 -40.71 9.49
CA MET A 1 8.52 -40.03 10.76
C MET A 1 8.06 -38.59 10.54
N VAL A 2 8.87 -37.73 9.90
CA VAL A 2 8.47 -36.32 9.60
C VAL A 2 7.22 -36.23 8.71
N VAL A 3 7.13 -37.00 7.62
CA VAL A 3 5.95 -37.00 6.74
C VAL A 3 4.67 -37.40 7.47
N ASN A 4 4.73 -38.47 8.28
CA ASN A 4 3.56 -38.93 9.05
C ASN A 4 3.13 -37.92 10.11
N PHE A 5 4.10 -37.25 10.76
CA PHE A 5 3.81 -36.17 11.71
C PHE A 5 3.17 -34.96 11.01
N LEU A 6 3.68 -34.56 9.85
CA LEU A 6 3.07 -33.47 9.05
C LEU A 6 1.66 -33.83 8.57
N ASN A 7 1.42 -35.08 8.16
CA ASN A 7 0.10 -35.54 7.78
C ASN A 7 -0.87 -35.52 8.96
N GLN A 8 -0.46 -36.00 10.14
CA GLN A 8 -1.29 -35.93 11.36
C GLN A 8 -1.60 -34.49 11.77
N LEU A 9 -0.62 -33.58 11.67
CA LEU A 9 -0.86 -32.15 11.90
C LEU A 9 -1.84 -31.57 10.88
N SER A 10 -1.71 -31.95 9.61
CA SER A 10 -2.62 -31.51 8.55
C SER A 10 -4.04 -32.02 8.75
N GLU A 11 -4.22 -33.29 9.09
CA GLU A 11 -5.53 -33.90 9.39
C GLU A 11 -6.18 -33.25 10.61
N SER A 12 -5.39 -32.99 11.66
CA SER A 12 -5.86 -32.31 12.87
C SER A 12 -6.27 -30.86 12.56
N PHE A 13 -5.44 -30.15 11.80
CA PHE A 13 -5.73 -28.78 11.38
C PHE A 13 -7.00 -28.73 10.53
N TRP A 14 -7.12 -29.59 9.52
CA TRP A 14 -8.28 -29.66 8.62
C TRP A 14 -9.41 -30.56 9.16
N SER A 15 -9.61 -30.63 10.47
CA SER A 15 -10.77 -31.33 11.03
C SER A 15 -12.08 -30.69 10.56
N SER A 16 -13.05 -31.50 10.13
CA SER A 16 -14.38 -31.03 9.74
C SER A 16 -15.10 -30.31 10.89
N ASP A 17 -14.87 -30.71 12.15
CA ASP A 17 -15.47 -30.07 13.33
C ASP A 17 -15.04 -28.61 13.52
N VAL A 18 -13.88 -28.23 12.95
CA VAL A 18 -13.33 -26.88 13.03
C VAL A 18 -13.83 -26.03 11.86
N TRP A 19 -13.74 -26.57 10.65
CA TRP A 19 -13.88 -25.78 9.42
C TRP A 19 -15.26 -25.85 8.76
N LEU A 20 -16.08 -26.83 9.12
CA LEU A 20 -17.40 -27.05 8.52
C LEU A 20 -18.52 -26.95 9.58
N PRO A 21 -19.77 -26.67 9.17
CA PRO A 21 -20.92 -26.75 10.04
C PRO A 21 -21.14 -28.16 10.62
N PRO A 22 -21.79 -28.28 11.79
CA PRO A 22 -22.12 -29.56 12.38
C PRO A 22 -22.89 -30.49 11.43
N GLY A 23 -22.43 -31.74 11.32
CA GLY A 23 -23.05 -32.75 10.46
C GLY A 23 -22.56 -32.76 9.01
N VAL A 24 -21.57 -31.92 8.65
CA VAL A 24 -20.96 -31.89 7.32
C VAL A 24 -19.49 -32.31 7.40
N THR A 25 -19.06 -33.14 6.45
CA THR A 25 -17.68 -33.60 6.28
C THR A 25 -17.11 -33.15 4.95
N TRP A 26 -15.78 -33.17 4.80
CA TRP A 26 -15.13 -32.82 3.53
C TRP A 26 -15.57 -33.70 2.36
N LYS A 27 -15.96 -34.96 2.63
CA LYS A 27 -16.47 -35.89 1.60
C LYS A 27 -17.82 -35.44 1.02
N ASP A 28 -18.61 -34.71 1.80
CA ASP A 28 -19.91 -34.17 1.35
C ASP A 28 -19.73 -32.98 0.38
N LEU A 29 -18.51 -32.44 0.32
CA LEU A 29 -18.09 -31.33 -0.55
C LEU A 29 -17.19 -31.82 -1.70
N GLU A 30 -17.18 -33.13 -1.98
CA GLU A 30 -16.54 -33.70 -3.17
C GLU A 30 -17.59 -33.96 -4.26
N PRO A 31 -17.30 -33.61 -5.53
CA PRO A 31 -18.20 -33.96 -6.63
C PRO A 31 -18.29 -35.48 -6.76
N ASN A 32 -19.51 -36.00 -6.77
CA ASN A 32 -19.78 -37.44 -6.94
C ASN A 32 -20.96 -37.65 -7.89
N ASP A 33 -21.18 -38.89 -8.34
CA ASP A 33 -22.22 -39.23 -9.32
C ASP A 33 -23.65 -38.87 -8.86
N GLN A 34 -23.85 -38.65 -7.56
CA GLN A 34 -25.13 -38.28 -6.94
C GLN A 34 -25.27 -36.77 -6.69
N ASN A 35 -24.17 -36.02 -6.71
CA ASN A 35 -24.12 -34.58 -6.49
C ASN A 35 -23.27 -33.90 -7.57
N PRO A 36 -23.87 -33.47 -8.70
CA PRO A 36 -23.15 -32.84 -9.81
C PRO A 36 -22.72 -31.39 -9.51
N ILE A 37 -22.93 -30.90 -8.28
CA ILE A 37 -22.55 -29.55 -7.87
C ILE A 37 -21.02 -29.45 -7.88
N ALA A 38 -20.49 -28.50 -8.66
CA ALA A 38 -19.07 -28.21 -8.70
C ALA A 38 -18.65 -27.42 -7.44
N TYR A 39 -18.05 -28.10 -6.47
CA TYR A 39 -17.48 -27.49 -5.27
C TYR A 39 -16.06 -26.98 -5.49
N PRO A 40 -15.61 -25.97 -4.71
CA PRO A 40 -14.24 -25.49 -4.77
C PRO A 40 -13.27 -26.57 -4.29
N ARG A 41 -12.18 -26.76 -5.04
CA ARG A 41 -11.14 -27.70 -4.65
C ARG A 41 -9.97 -26.96 -4.04
N PHE A 42 -9.41 -27.51 -2.97
CA PHE A 42 -8.20 -26.97 -2.35
C PHE A 42 -7.02 -26.89 -3.33
N SER A 43 -6.94 -27.84 -4.28
CA SER A 43 -5.92 -27.85 -5.33
C SER A 43 -5.91 -26.58 -6.19
N ASP A 44 -7.05 -25.89 -6.29
CA ASP A 44 -7.17 -24.72 -7.15
C ASP A 44 -6.34 -23.52 -6.63
N ILE A 45 -5.94 -23.52 -5.35
CA ILE A 45 -5.10 -22.48 -4.73
C ILE A 45 -3.69 -22.42 -5.35
N TRP A 46 -3.26 -23.46 -6.08
CA TRP A 46 -2.01 -23.40 -6.85
C TRP A 46 -2.10 -22.51 -8.09
N TYR A 47 -3.28 -22.38 -8.71
CA TYR A 47 -3.43 -21.53 -9.90
C TYR A 47 -3.11 -20.06 -9.61
N PRO A 48 -3.63 -19.43 -8.52
CA PRO A 48 -3.30 -18.07 -8.18
C PRO A 48 -1.81 -17.78 -8.01
N VAL A 49 -1.07 -18.69 -7.40
CA VAL A 49 0.38 -18.55 -7.23
C VAL A 49 1.07 -18.56 -8.60
N LEU A 50 0.70 -19.48 -9.49
CA LEU A 50 1.25 -19.54 -10.85
C LEU A 50 0.87 -18.31 -11.69
N PHE A 51 -0.41 -17.92 -11.65
CA PHE A 51 -0.95 -16.77 -12.36
C PHE A 51 -0.36 -15.44 -11.84
N SER A 52 0.09 -15.37 -10.58
CA SER A 52 0.78 -14.19 -10.07
C SER A 52 2.07 -13.86 -10.84
N PHE A 53 2.81 -14.88 -11.31
CA PHE A 53 3.98 -14.68 -12.15
C PHE A 53 3.57 -14.21 -13.55
N ALA A 54 2.49 -14.76 -14.11
CA ALA A 54 1.94 -14.29 -15.38
C ALA A 54 1.45 -12.83 -15.29
N LEU A 55 0.78 -12.45 -14.20
CA LEU A 55 0.38 -11.06 -13.93
C LEU A 55 1.58 -10.14 -13.75
N THR A 56 2.66 -10.62 -13.12
CA THR A 56 3.91 -9.86 -13.00
C THR A 56 4.56 -9.64 -14.36
N PHE A 57 4.53 -10.65 -15.24
CA PHE A 57 4.98 -10.48 -16.63
C PHE A 57 4.08 -9.50 -17.40
N LEU A 58 2.76 -9.60 -17.25
CA LEU A 58 1.80 -8.70 -17.87
C LEU A 58 1.98 -7.25 -17.40
N ARG A 59 2.29 -7.04 -16.11
CA ARG A 59 2.68 -5.75 -15.54
C ARG A 59 3.85 -5.15 -16.31
N LEU A 60 4.92 -5.92 -16.53
CA LEU A 60 6.10 -5.44 -17.27
C LEU A 60 5.74 -5.04 -18.71
N LEU A 61 4.83 -5.76 -19.36
CA LEU A 61 4.35 -5.40 -20.70
C LEU A 61 3.54 -4.10 -20.68
N PHE A 62 2.61 -3.94 -19.74
CA PHE A 62 1.81 -2.72 -19.60
C PHE A 62 2.67 -1.50 -19.26
N GLU A 63 3.59 -1.64 -18.30
CA GLU A 63 4.52 -0.58 -17.95
C GLU A 63 5.35 -0.17 -19.17
N LYS A 64 5.91 -1.13 -19.92
CA LYS A 64 6.78 -0.84 -21.08
C LYS A 64 6.03 -0.30 -22.29
N TYR A 65 4.89 -0.87 -22.66
CA TYR A 65 4.24 -0.58 -23.95
C TYR A 65 3.06 0.39 -23.83
N VAL A 66 2.48 0.55 -22.64
CA VAL A 66 1.33 1.45 -22.43
C VAL A 66 1.74 2.66 -21.59
N PHE A 67 2.21 2.45 -20.37
CA PHE A 67 2.40 3.56 -19.44
C PHE A 67 3.72 4.32 -19.61
N PHE A 68 4.77 3.67 -20.10
CA PHE A 68 6.01 4.35 -20.45
C PHE A 68 5.79 5.41 -21.54
N PRO A 69 5.25 5.08 -22.75
CA PRO A 69 5.03 6.10 -23.77
C PRO A 69 4.02 7.16 -23.33
N LEU A 70 2.96 6.78 -22.60
CA LEU A 70 2.01 7.75 -22.03
C LEU A 70 2.68 8.71 -21.05
N GLY A 71 3.57 8.20 -20.19
CA GLY A 71 4.32 9.03 -19.24
C GLY A 71 5.24 10.02 -19.94
N ILE A 72 5.97 9.58 -20.97
CA ILE A 72 6.84 10.45 -21.78
C ILE A 72 6.02 11.50 -22.53
N ALA A 73 4.90 11.11 -23.14
CA ALA A 73 3.99 12.03 -23.84
C ALA A 73 3.44 13.12 -22.91
N ASN A 74 3.26 12.82 -21.62
CA ASN A 74 2.85 13.76 -20.59
C ASN A 74 4.04 14.48 -19.89
N GLY A 75 5.23 14.46 -20.49
CA GLY A 75 6.39 15.23 -20.03
C GLY A 75 7.16 14.64 -18.85
N LEU A 76 6.90 13.39 -18.46
CA LEU A 76 7.71 12.70 -17.46
C LEU A 76 9.06 12.31 -18.07
N ARG A 77 10.11 12.34 -17.25
CA ARG A 77 11.47 11.98 -17.68
C ARG A 77 11.88 10.64 -17.09
N PRO A 78 12.52 9.75 -17.88
CA PRO A 78 12.92 8.42 -17.42
C PRO A 78 14.05 8.49 -16.39
N VAL A 79 14.94 9.47 -16.52
CA VAL A 79 16.07 9.70 -15.62
C VAL A 79 15.88 11.05 -14.93
N ARG A 80 16.17 11.13 -13.62
CA ARG A 80 16.28 12.43 -12.93
C ARG A 80 17.39 13.22 -13.63
N PRO A 81 17.17 14.50 -14.01
CA PRO A 81 18.22 15.28 -14.64
C PRO A 81 19.48 15.26 -13.77
N TRP A 82 20.63 15.06 -14.43
CA TRP A 82 22.03 14.86 -13.99
C TRP A 82 22.52 15.55 -12.68
N LYS A 83 21.75 16.47 -12.09
CA LYS A 83 22.03 17.19 -10.83
C LYS A 83 22.00 16.34 -9.54
N GLY A 84 21.80 15.02 -9.61
CA GLY A 84 21.54 14.17 -8.43
C GLY A 84 22.34 12.86 -8.35
N GLN A 85 23.28 12.60 -9.25
CA GLN A 85 24.16 11.44 -9.13
C GLN A 85 25.29 11.76 -8.15
N ALA A 86 25.53 10.86 -7.19
CA ALA A 86 26.71 10.95 -6.36
C ALA A 86 27.95 10.72 -7.24
N PRO A 87 29.03 11.50 -7.09
CA PRO A 87 30.29 11.25 -7.80
C PRO A 87 30.74 9.80 -7.60
N ASP A 88 31.30 9.17 -8.63
CA ASP A 88 31.76 7.79 -8.47
C ASP A 88 32.88 7.73 -7.42
N ASN A 89 32.66 6.94 -6.37
CA ASN A 89 33.60 6.76 -5.28
C ASN A 89 33.45 5.36 -4.68
N PRO A 90 34.36 4.42 -5.03
CA PRO A 90 34.23 3.01 -4.63
C PRO A 90 34.35 2.81 -3.11
N VAL A 91 35.06 3.70 -2.40
CA VAL A 91 35.19 3.63 -0.93
C VAL A 91 33.87 3.98 -0.27
N LEU A 92 33.23 5.08 -0.70
CA LEU A 92 31.93 5.49 -0.17
C LEU A 92 30.82 4.52 -0.57
N GLU A 93 30.86 3.96 -1.78
CA GLU A 93 29.91 2.94 -2.22
C GLU A 93 30.02 1.68 -1.36
N LYS A 94 31.24 1.19 -1.12
CA LYS A 94 31.47 0.03 -0.23
C LYS A 94 30.96 0.32 1.19
N ALA A 95 31.26 1.50 1.73
CA ALA A 95 30.79 1.88 3.06
C ALA A 95 29.26 2.01 3.13
N PHE A 96 28.63 2.54 2.07
CA PHE A 96 27.18 2.67 1.96
C PHE A 96 26.47 1.31 1.94
N LEU A 97 26.98 0.36 1.15
CA LEU A 97 26.43 -0.99 1.04
C LEU A 97 26.56 -1.77 2.34
N VAL A 98 27.69 -1.65 3.04
CA VAL A 98 27.90 -2.27 4.36
C VAL A 98 26.98 -1.67 5.43
N ALA A 99 26.78 -0.35 5.40
CA ALA A 99 26.02 0.36 6.44
C ALA A 99 24.50 0.41 6.16
N ARG A 100 23.79 -0.74 6.21
CA ARG A 100 22.30 -0.85 6.16
C ARG A 100 21.60 0.30 5.39
N LYS A 101 21.96 0.50 4.11
CA LYS A 101 21.47 1.58 3.22
C LYS A 101 21.89 3.01 3.63
N GLY A 102 23.16 3.20 3.96
CA GLY A 102 23.76 4.50 4.26
C GLY A 102 23.41 5.10 5.62
N ARG A 103 23.05 4.30 6.62
CA ARG A 103 22.96 4.75 8.03
C ARG A 103 24.34 4.62 8.69
N LEU A 104 25.21 5.58 8.37
CA LEU A 104 26.55 5.67 8.93
C LEU A 104 26.52 6.47 10.22
N ASN A 105 27.16 5.94 11.27
CA ASN A 105 27.36 6.65 12.52
C ASN A 105 28.42 7.73 12.35
N TYR A 106 28.41 8.74 13.24
CA TYR A 106 29.36 9.86 13.21
C TYR A 106 30.82 9.41 13.09
N LYS A 107 31.25 8.44 13.90
CA LYS A 107 32.62 7.87 13.84
C LYS A 107 32.99 7.29 12.47
N GLN A 108 32.03 6.67 11.78
CA GLN A 108 32.25 6.11 10.44
C GLN A 108 32.39 7.24 9.40
N ILE A 109 31.58 8.30 9.52
CA ILE A 109 31.68 9.50 8.67
C ILE A 109 33.05 10.16 8.85
N GLN A 110 33.52 10.32 10.10
CA GLN A 110 34.85 10.87 10.37
C GLN A 110 35.99 10.02 9.80
N GLY A 111 35.89 8.69 9.93
CA GLY A 111 36.87 7.76 9.34
C GLY A 111 36.93 7.88 7.82
N LEU A 112 35.78 7.94 7.15
CA LEU A 112 35.68 8.11 5.69
C LEU A 112 36.18 9.47 5.23
N ALA A 113 35.88 10.53 5.97
CA ALA A 113 36.37 11.89 5.73
C ALA A 113 37.90 11.91 5.73
N LYS A 114 38.53 11.30 6.75
CA LYS A 114 39.99 11.19 6.85
C LYS A 114 40.61 10.31 5.76
N GLN A 115 39.96 9.21 5.39
CA GLN A 115 40.47 8.30 4.35
C GLN A 115 40.45 8.92 2.95
N LEU A 116 39.45 9.77 2.66
CA LEU A 116 39.22 10.35 1.34
C LEU A 116 39.77 11.77 1.19
N ASP A 117 40.35 12.33 2.26
CA ASP A 117 40.69 13.76 2.35
C ASP A 117 39.49 14.66 2.04
N TRP A 118 38.30 14.26 2.53
CA TRP A 118 37.05 14.98 2.37
C TRP A 118 36.62 15.56 3.72
N THR A 119 35.83 16.65 3.67
CA THR A 119 35.10 17.10 4.85
C THR A 119 33.98 16.13 5.21
N GLU A 120 33.63 16.04 6.49
CA GLU A 120 32.47 15.24 6.96
C GLU A 120 31.19 15.61 6.19
N ARG A 121 30.98 16.90 5.91
CA ARG A 121 29.86 17.41 5.12
C ARG A 121 29.84 16.90 3.68
N GLN A 122 31.00 16.73 3.03
CA GLN A 122 31.07 16.16 1.68
C GLN A 122 30.68 14.69 1.69
N VAL A 123 31.13 13.93 2.69
CA VAL A 123 30.74 12.52 2.88
C VAL A 123 29.24 12.42 3.14
N GLU A 124 28.68 13.23 4.04
CA GLU A 124 27.23 13.28 4.30
C GLU A 124 26.42 13.67 3.05
N ARG A 125 26.90 14.65 2.28
CA ARG A 125 26.25 15.07 1.03
C ARG A 125 26.28 13.93 0.02
N TRP A 126 27.40 13.23 -0.12
CA TRP A 126 27.52 12.08 -1.00
C TRP A 126 26.55 10.97 -0.60
N ILE A 127 26.50 10.61 0.69
CA ILE A 127 25.56 9.59 1.20
C ILE A 127 24.11 10.03 0.93
N ARG A 128 23.78 11.31 1.14
CA ARG A 128 22.45 11.84 0.82
C ARG A 128 22.14 11.73 -0.68
N MET A 129 23.07 12.08 -1.56
CA MET A 129 22.90 11.95 -3.01
C MET A 129 22.73 10.48 -3.42
N ARG A 130 23.56 9.58 -2.90
CA ARG A 130 23.48 8.15 -3.19
C ARG A 130 22.15 7.53 -2.75
N ARG A 131 21.62 7.92 -1.57
CA ARG A 131 20.26 7.52 -1.14
C ARG A 131 19.15 8.05 -2.05
N MET A 132 19.35 9.24 -2.65
CA MET A 132 18.39 9.78 -3.60
C MET A 132 18.42 9.07 -4.95
N MET A 133 19.53 8.42 -5.32
CA MET A 133 19.65 7.60 -6.53
C MET A 133 18.83 6.31 -6.44
N ASP A 134 18.74 5.68 -5.27
CA ASP A 134 17.90 4.48 -5.04
C ASP A 134 16.39 4.78 -5.05
N ARG A 135 15.98 6.06 -5.15
CA ARG A 135 14.56 6.41 -5.20
C ARG A 135 14.04 6.29 -6.62
N PRO A 136 12.86 5.68 -6.80
CA PRO A 136 12.26 5.51 -8.11
C PRO A 136 11.98 6.89 -8.70
N SER A 137 12.10 6.99 -10.03
CA SER A 137 11.71 8.20 -10.75
C SER A 137 10.20 8.41 -10.67
N THR A 138 9.74 9.63 -10.91
CA THR A 138 8.30 9.92 -11.00
C THR A 138 7.64 9.10 -12.12
N LEU A 139 8.38 8.82 -13.21
CA LEU A 139 7.91 7.96 -14.29
C LEU A 139 7.64 6.53 -13.79
N VAL A 140 8.56 5.93 -13.03
CA VAL A 140 8.36 4.59 -12.45
C VAL A 140 7.10 4.56 -11.59
N LYS A 141 6.92 5.53 -10.68
CA LYS A 141 5.71 5.61 -9.85
C LYS A 141 4.43 5.78 -10.68
N PHE A 142 4.49 6.55 -11.76
CA PHE A 142 3.36 6.71 -12.68
C PHE A 142 3.00 5.41 -13.38
N MET A 143 3.99 4.64 -13.85
CA MET A 143 3.77 3.34 -14.48
C MET A 143 3.21 2.32 -13.50
N GLU A 144 3.74 2.26 -12.27
CA GLU A 144 3.21 1.41 -11.19
C GLU A 144 1.74 1.72 -10.86
N CYS A 145 1.40 3.00 -10.74
CA CYS A 145 0.01 3.42 -10.50
C CYS A 145 -0.87 3.13 -11.71
N GLY A 146 -0.36 3.30 -12.93
CA GLY A 146 -1.05 2.94 -14.16
C GLY A 146 -1.42 1.46 -14.22
N TRP A 147 -0.47 0.58 -13.92
CA TRP A 147 -0.73 -0.86 -13.85
C TRP A 147 -1.83 -1.20 -12.85
N ARG A 148 -1.73 -0.67 -11.62
CA ARG A 148 -2.74 -0.89 -10.58
C ARG A 148 -4.10 -0.33 -10.98
N PHE A 149 -4.15 0.87 -11.57
CA PHE A 149 -5.37 1.46 -12.09
C PHE A 149 -6.05 0.57 -13.13
N SER A 150 -5.29 0.07 -14.12
CA SER A 150 -5.83 -0.85 -15.12
C SER A 150 -6.37 -2.13 -14.51
N TYR A 151 -5.61 -2.73 -13.58
CA TYR A 151 -6.03 -3.96 -12.92
C TYR A 151 -7.30 -3.75 -12.10
N TYR A 152 -7.32 -2.76 -11.19
CA TYR A 152 -8.51 -2.48 -10.36
C TYR A 152 -9.74 -2.14 -11.19
N GLY A 153 -9.57 -1.38 -12.28
CA GLY A 153 -10.66 -1.07 -13.21
C GLY A 153 -11.23 -2.33 -13.88
N PHE A 154 -10.37 -3.23 -14.33
CA PHE A 154 -10.76 -4.52 -14.90
C PHE A 154 -11.43 -5.43 -13.86
N ALA A 155 -10.78 -5.63 -12.71
CA ALA A 155 -11.23 -6.44 -11.59
C ALA A 155 -12.62 -6.03 -11.11
N PHE A 156 -12.83 -4.75 -10.82
CA PHE A 156 -14.12 -4.23 -10.39
C PHE A 156 -15.20 -4.40 -11.46
N GLY A 157 -14.88 -4.06 -12.72
CA GLY A 157 -15.82 -4.23 -13.83
C GLY A 157 -16.22 -5.69 -14.06
N TYR A 158 -15.25 -6.61 -14.01
CA TYR A 158 -15.47 -8.04 -14.14
C TYR A 158 -16.25 -8.61 -12.94
N GLY A 159 -15.96 -8.14 -11.73
CA GLY A 159 -16.66 -8.53 -10.51
C GLY A 159 -18.14 -8.11 -10.53
N VAL A 160 -18.43 -6.86 -10.91
CA VAL A 160 -19.82 -6.37 -11.06
C VAL A 160 -20.55 -7.18 -12.14
N TRP A 161 -19.92 -7.43 -13.29
CA TRP A 161 -20.53 -8.24 -14.36
C TRP A 161 -20.82 -9.68 -13.91
N THR A 162 -19.87 -10.33 -13.23
CA THR A 162 -19.98 -11.72 -12.74
C THR A 162 -21.05 -11.89 -11.66
N LEU A 163 -21.25 -10.87 -10.82
CA LEU A 163 -22.18 -10.93 -9.70
C LEU A 163 -23.57 -10.37 -10.03
N TRP A 164 -23.74 -9.69 -11.16
CA TRP A 164 -24.98 -8.98 -11.48
C TRP A 164 -26.21 -9.89 -11.51
N ASP A 165 -26.06 -11.12 -12.00
CA ASP A 165 -27.09 -12.15 -12.12
C ASP A 165 -27.17 -13.07 -10.89
N LYS A 166 -26.40 -12.80 -9.84
CA LYS A 166 -26.31 -13.65 -8.65
C LYS A 166 -27.13 -13.07 -7.49
N ASP A 167 -28.01 -13.89 -6.90
CA ASP A 167 -28.93 -13.42 -5.86
C ASP A 167 -28.23 -12.78 -4.65
N TRP A 168 -27.08 -13.32 -4.23
CA TRP A 168 -26.33 -12.81 -3.08
C TRP A 168 -25.72 -11.43 -3.29
N PHE A 169 -25.63 -10.95 -4.53
CA PHE A 169 -25.24 -9.57 -4.82
C PHE A 169 -26.32 -8.56 -4.39
N TRP A 170 -27.59 -8.96 -4.49
CA TRP A 170 -28.74 -8.11 -4.19
C TRP A 170 -29.31 -8.37 -2.79
N ASP A 171 -29.31 -9.63 -2.34
CA ASP A 171 -29.70 -10.03 -0.99
C ASP A 171 -28.64 -10.92 -0.35
N ILE A 172 -27.89 -10.30 0.57
CA ILE A 172 -26.75 -10.91 1.26
C ILE A 172 -27.10 -12.20 2.02
N ASN A 173 -28.37 -12.44 2.38
CA ASN A 173 -28.77 -13.67 3.07
C ASN A 173 -28.55 -14.93 2.22
N HIS A 174 -28.55 -14.79 0.89
CA HIS A 174 -28.20 -15.86 -0.03
C HIS A 174 -26.74 -16.31 0.08
N CYS A 175 -25.88 -15.58 0.79
CA CYS A 175 -24.55 -16.09 1.18
C CYS A 175 -24.67 -17.27 2.16
N TRP A 176 -25.71 -17.30 2.98
CA TRP A 176 -25.85 -18.23 4.10
C TRP A 176 -26.85 -19.35 3.81
N TYR A 177 -27.85 -19.09 2.99
CA TYR A 177 -28.78 -20.13 2.56
C TYR A 177 -28.04 -21.28 1.89
N THR A 178 -28.40 -22.49 2.31
CA THR A 178 -27.82 -23.78 1.88
C THR A 178 -26.31 -23.90 2.08
N PHE A 179 -25.65 -23.00 2.82
CA PHE A 179 -24.24 -23.15 3.17
C PHE A 179 -24.03 -24.43 4.01
N PRO A 180 -23.02 -25.27 3.71
CA PRO A 180 -21.92 -25.09 2.75
C PRO A 180 -22.16 -25.74 1.38
N HIS A 181 -23.37 -26.18 1.06
CA HIS A 181 -23.73 -26.83 -0.21
C HIS A 181 -24.04 -25.80 -1.31
N GLN A 182 -23.02 -25.04 -1.71
CA GLN A 182 -23.11 -24.00 -2.73
C GLN A 182 -22.16 -24.30 -3.89
N GLY A 183 -22.69 -24.39 -5.11
CA GLY A 183 -21.88 -24.62 -6.30
C GLY A 183 -21.11 -23.38 -6.76
N VAL A 184 -19.99 -23.61 -7.45
CA VAL A 184 -19.15 -22.58 -8.05
C VAL A 184 -19.28 -22.65 -9.56
N THR A 185 -19.66 -21.52 -10.16
CA THR A 185 -19.71 -21.35 -11.60
C THR A 185 -18.35 -20.87 -12.14
N ASN A 186 -18.08 -21.13 -13.43
CA ASN A 186 -16.77 -20.84 -14.03
C ASN A 186 -16.38 -19.35 -14.02
N ASP A 187 -17.35 -18.46 -14.16
CA ASP A 187 -17.19 -17.00 -14.06
C ASP A 187 -16.69 -16.58 -12.67
N ILE A 188 -17.31 -17.11 -11.60
CA ILE A 188 -16.89 -16.91 -10.21
C ILE A 188 -15.50 -17.49 -9.98
N TRP A 189 -15.23 -18.69 -10.50
CA TRP A 189 -13.90 -19.30 -10.39
C TRP A 189 -12.83 -18.37 -10.97
N TRP A 190 -13.01 -17.88 -12.20
CA TRP A 190 -12.05 -16.95 -12.80
C TRP A 190 -11.92 -15.65 -12.02
N TYR A 191 -13.04 -15.09 -11.54
CA TYR A 191 -13.00 -13.86 -10.73
C TYR A 191 -12.14 -14.05 -9.49
N TYR A 192 -12.43 -15.10 -8.75
CA TYR A 192 -11.77 -15.43 -7.50
C TYR A 192 -10.28 -15.74 -7.69
N MET A 193 -9.95 -16.53 -8.73
CA MET A 193 -8.57 -16.89 -9.01
C MET A 193 -7.75 -15.68 -9.46
N MET A 194 -8.29 -14.82 -10.33
CA MET A 194 -7.59 -13.62 -10.78
C MET A 194 -7.32 -12.65 -9.61
N GLU A 195 -8.29 -12.43 -8.74
CA GLU A 195 -8.13 -11.60 -7.54
C GLU A 195 -7.02 -12.13 -6.64
N LEU A 196 -7.11 -13.40 -6.24
CA LEU A 196 -6.10 -14.02 -5.38
C LEU A 196 -4.71 -14.00 -6.05
N SER A 197 -4.62 -14.16 -7.36
CA SER A 197 -3.37 -14.05 -8.12
C SER A 197 -2.74 -12.67 -8.00
N PHE A 198 -3.56 -11.63 -8.03
CA PHE A 198 -3.09 -10.27 -7.94
C PHE A 198 -2.59 -9.93 -6.54
N TYR A 199 -3.29 -10.36 -5.49
CA TYR A 199 -2.79 -10.24 -4.12
C TYR A 199 -1.46 -10.95 -3.92
N TRP A 200 -1.26 -12.14 -4.50
CA TRP A 200 0.05 -12.81 -4.52
C TRP A 200 1.11 -11.98 -5.26
N SER A 201 0.77 -11.43 -6.43
CA SER A 201 1.70 -10.61 -7.22
C SER A 201 2.13 -9.34 -6.46
N LEU A 202 1.20 -8.73 -5.73
CA LEU A 202 1.48 -7.57 -4.88
C LEU A 202 2.35 -7.95 -3.67
N LEU A 203 2.08 -9.09 -3.04
CA LEU A 203 2.90 -9.58 -1.93
C LEU A 203 4.34 -9.82 -2.36
N PHE A 204 4.57 -10.46 -3.51
CA PHE A 204 5.91 -10.74 -4.02
C PHE A 204 6.64 -9.44 -4.41
N SER A 205 5.98 -8.57 -5.18
CA SER A 205 6.59 -7.30 -5.61
C SER A 205 6.86 -6.33 -4.44
N MET A 206 6.12 -6.42 -3.34
CA MET A 206 6.31 -5.54 -2.17
C MET A 206 7.69 -5.68 -1.51
N PHE A 207 8.40 -6.81 -1.69
CA PHE A 207 9.76 -6.97 -1.17
C PHE A 207 10.83 -6.27 -2.01
N GLU A 208 10.54 -6.03 -3.29
CA GLU A 208 11.39 -5.30 -4.22
C GLU A 208 11.03 -3.81 -4.24
N ASP A 209 9.75 -3.49 -4.08
CA ASP A 209 9.23 -2.13 -4.00
C ASP A 209 9.83 -1.35 -2.80
N ILE A 210 9.86 -0.04 -2.92
CA ILE A 210 10.39 0.82 -1.86
C ILE A 210 9.46 0.76 -0.65
N LYS A 211 10.02 0.32 0.49
CA LYS A 211 9.31 0.27 1.77
C LYS A 211 8.84 1.67 2.18
N ARG A 212 7.52 1.82 2.28
CA ARG A 212 6.83 3.03 2.75
C ARG A 212 6.60 2.95 4.27
N LYS A 213 6.11 4.05 4.87
CA LYS A 213 5.87 4.13 6.32
C LYS A 213 4.79 3.16 6.81
N ASP A 214 3.89 2.79 5.92
CA ASP A 214 2.79 1.85 6.09
C ASP A 214 3.14 0.42 5.61
N PHE A 215 4.43 0.09 5.47
CA PHE A 215 4.87 -1.21 4.98
C PHE A 215 4.35 -2.37 5.83
N LEU A 216 4.36 -2.22 7.16
CA LEU A 216 3.93 -3.30 8.06
C LEU A 216 2.42 -3.49 7.98
N GLU A 217 1.66 -2.41 7.96
CA GLU A 217 0.20 -2.42 7.82
C GLU A 217 -0.21 -3.04 6.48
N MET A 218 0.47 -2.69 5.39
CA MET A 218 0.25 -3.34 4.09
C MET A 218 0.67 -4.81 4.10
N LEU A 219 1.76 -5.20 4.76
CA LEU A 219 2.16 -6.61 4.85
C LEU A 219 1.14 -7.44 5.63
N ILE A 220 0.69 -6.94 6.79
CA ILE A 220 -0.37 -7.59 7.58
C ILE A 220 -1.63 -7.71 6.73
N HIS A 221 -2.02 -6.64 6.01
CA HIS A 221 -3.16 -6.67 5.12
C HIS A 221 -3.07 -7.76 4.04
N HIS A 222 -1.94 -7.88 3.34
CA HIS A 222 -1.76 -8.90 2.31
C HIS A 222 -1.86 -10.31 2.89
N PHE A 223 -1.26 -10.55 4.06
CA PHE A 223 -1.41 -11.85 4.73
C PHE A 223 -2.86 -12.11 5.12
N VAL A 224 -3.54 -11.15 5.74
CA VAL A 224 -4.94 -11.30 6.16
C VAL A 224 -5.86 -11.54 4.97
N THR A 225 -5.71 -10.78 3.89
CA THR A 225 -6.53 -10.92 2.67
C THR A 225 -6.27 -12.24 1.96
N ILE A 226 -5.01 -12.65 1.77
CA ILE A 226 -4.67 -13.95 1.17
C ILE A 226 -5.22 -15.10 2.02
N ILE A 227 -5.05 -15.04 3.35
CA ILE A 227 -5.60 -16.06 4.27
C ILE A 227 -7.13 -16.10 4.16
N LEU A 228 -7.81 -14.94 4.18
CA LEU A 228 -9.26 -14.86 4.02
C LEU A 228 -9.72 -15.49 2.69
N LEU A 229 -9.06 -15.17 1.58
CA LEU A 229 -9.42 -15.70 0.26
C LEU A 229 -9.17 -17.21 0.16
N VAL A 230 -8.01 -17.69 0.64
CA VAL A 230 -7.67 -19.13 0.65
C VAL A 230 -8.64 -19.92 1.52
N LEU A 231 -8.90 -19.45 2.75
CA LEU A 231 -9.79 -20.15 3.66
C LEU A 231 -11.24 -20.10 3.18
N SER A 232 -11.70 -18.96 2.65
CA SER A 232 -13.09 -18.87 2.16
C SER A 232 -13.32 -19.65 0.87
N TRP A 233 -12.30 -19.80 0.01
CA TRP A 233 -12.35 -20.78 -1.07
C TRP A 233 -12.46 -22.21 -0.52
N THR A 234 -11.59 -22.57 0.42
CA THR A 234 -11.52 -23.93 0.98
C THR A 234 -12.79 -24.33 1.73
N CYS A 235 -13.38 -23.41 2.50
CA CYS A 235 -14.58 -23.66 3.31
C CYS A 235 -15.88 -23.30 2.56
N ASN A 236 -15.82 -23.09 1.25
CA ASN A 236 -16.95 -22.74 0.39
C ASN A 236 -17.74 -21.48 0.81
N LEU A 237 -17.07 -20.48 1.37
CA LEU A 237 -17.61 -19.15 1.69
C LEU A 237 -17.46 -18.16 0.51
N ILE A 238 -17.54 -18.68 -0.71
CA ILE A 238 -17.20 -17.95 -1.94
C ILE A 238 -18.16 -16.81 -2.19
N ARG A 239 -19.46 -17.00 -1.97
CA ARG A 239 -20.48 -15.94 -2.11
C ARG A 239 -20.11 -14.72 -1.27
N ALA A 240 -19.84 -14.92 0.03
CA ALA A 240 -19.39 -13.86 0.92
C ALA A 240 -18.06 -13.25 0.46
N GLY A 241 -17.08 -14.08 0.05
CA GLY A 241 -15.79 -13.62 -0.45
C GLY A 241 -15.90 -12.70 -1.67
N THR A 242 -16.76 -13.04 -2.64
CA THR A 242 -16.98 -12.22 -3.84
C THR A 242 -17.57 -10.84 -3.53
N LEU A 243 -18.43 -10.73 -2.51
CA LEU A 243 -18.94 -9.44 -2.05
C LEU A 243 -17.85 -8.59 -1.41
N VAL A 244 -16.98 -9.20 -0.60
CA VAL A 244 -15.83 -8.49 -0.01
C VAL A 244 -14.95 -7.91 -1.11
N LEU A 245 -14.60 -8.70 -2.12
CA LEU A 245 -13.77 -8.27 -3.26
C LEU A 245 -14.37 -7.04 -3.95
N VAL A 246 -15.61 -7.11 -4.43
CA VAL A 246 -16.26 -5.99 -5.15
C VAL A 246 -16.38 -4.72 -4.29
N ILE A 247 -16.73 -4.84 -3.01
CA ILE A 247 -16.77 -3.68 -2.09
C ILE A 247 -15.39 -3.02 -2.01
N HIS A 248 -14.33 -3.83 -2.03
CA HIS A 248 -12.98 -3.38 -1.76
C HIS A 248 -12.32 -2.71 -2.98
N ASP A 249 -12.54 -3.22 -4.19
CA ASP A 249 -11.83 -2.74 -5.39
C ASP A 249 -12.29 -1.36 -5.89
N CYS A 250 -13.54 -0.98 -5.63
CA CYS A 250 -14.16 0.22 -6.20
C CYS A 250 -13.38 1.53 -5.91
N ALA A 251 -12.92 1.71 -4.66
CA ALA A 251 -12.24 2.95 -4.26
C ALA A 251 -10.83 3.07 -4.86
N ASP A 252 -10.14 1.96 -5.04
CA ASP A 252 -8.72 1.95 -5.39
C ASP A 252 -8.46 2.43 -6.83
N ILE A 253 -9.45 2.28 -7.71
CA ILE A 253 -9.45 2.86 -9.07
C ILE A 253 -9.18 4.38 -9.00
N PHE A 254 -9.94 5.09 -8.16
CA PHE A 254 -9.83 6.54 -8.03
C PHE A 254 -8.52 6.95 -7.35
N LEU A 255 -8.04 6.16 -6.40
CA LEU A 255 -6.77 6.42 -5.71
C LEU A 255 -5.58 6.36 -6.68
N GLU A 256 -5.49 5.31 -7.48
CA GLU A 256 -4.38 5.12 -8.41
C GLU A 256 -4.45 6.16 -9.55
N MET A 257 -5.65 6.48 -10.05
CA MET A 257 -5.82 7.56 -11.03
C MET A 257 -5.42 8.93 -10.47
N ALA A 258 -5.81 9.26 -9.23
CA ALA A 258 -5.42 10.52 -8.60
C ALA A 258 -3.89 10.66 -8.48
N LYS A 259 -3.18 9.58 -8.11
CA LYS A 259 -1.70 9.56 -8.07
C LYS A 259 -1.10 9.79 -9.45
N MET A 260 -1.64 9.16 -10.49
CA MET A 260 -1.17 9.38 -11.87
C MET A 260 -1.31 10.87 -12.26
N MET A 261 -2.48 11.47 -12.03
CA MET A 261 -2.74 12.89 -12.32
C MET A 261 -1.79 13.81 -11.54
N LYS A 262 -1.50 13.47 -10.27
CA LYS A 262 -0.51 14.19 -9.46
C LYS A 262 0.88 14.16 -10.08
N TYR A 263 1.33 13.02 -10.59
CA TYR A 263 2.66 12.87 -11.15
C TYR A 263 2.87 13.67 -12.44
N ILE A 264 1.83 13.77 -13.28
CA ILE A 264 1.84 14.62 -14.48
C ILE A 264 1.46 16.09 -14.21
N LYS A 265 1.31 16.47 -12.92
CA LYS A 265 1.01 17.83 -12.45
C LYS A 265 -0.37 18.37 -12.85
N TRP A 266 -1.34 17.49 -13.10
CA TRP A 266 -2.74 17.86 -13.33
C TRP A 266 -3.49 18.02 -12.00
N GLN A 267 -3.17 19.08 -11.26
CA GLN A 267 -3.58 19.23 -9.87
C GLN A 267 -5.12 19.27 -9.69
N ARG A 268 -5.84 20.03 -10.53
CA ARG A 268 -7.30 20.13 -10.44
C ARG A 268 -7.99 18.77 -10.60
N THR A 269 -7.57 17.97 -11.58
CA THR A 269 -8.11 16.62 -11.79
C THR A 269 -7.72 15.68 -10.65
N CYS A 270 -6.48 15.77 -10.16
CA CYS A 270 -6.02 15.04 -8.99
C CYS A 270 -6.90 15.33 -7.76
N ASP A 271 -7.21 16.59 -7.49
CA ASP A 271 -8.01 16.99 -6.31
C ASP A 271 -9.45 16.46 -6.41
N VAL A 272 -10.06 16.56 -7.60
CA VAL A 272 -11.40 16.00 -7.85
C VAL A 272 -11.41 14.48 -7.67
N LEU A 273 -10.45 13.77 -8.25
CA LEU A 273 -10.32 12.31 -8.11
C LEU A 273 -10.04 11.90 -6.67
N PHE A 274 -9.23 12.66 -5.94
CA PHE A 274 -8.95 12.40 -4.53
C PHE A 274 -10.19 12.61 -3.64
N ALA A 275 -11.04 13.59 -3.96
CA ALA A 275 -12.31 13.78 -3.29
C ALA A 275 -13.28 12.61 -3.56
N ILE A 276 -13.41 12.20 -4.84
CA ILE A 276 -14.22 11.02 -5.21
C ILE A 276 -13.69 9.78 -4.50
N PHE A 277 -12.38 9.54 -4.54
CA PHE A 277 -11.72 8.46 -3.80
C PHE A 277 -12.10 8.47 -2.32
N THR A 278 -12.03 9.63 -1.66
CA THR A 278 -12.31 9.73 -0.22
C THR A 278 -13.76 9.38 0.11
N VAL A 279 -14.71 9.88 -0.69
CA VAL A 279 -16.14 9.56 -0.51
C VAL A 279 -16.39 8.08 -0.76
N THR A 280 -15.88 7.53 -1.86
CA THR A 280 -16.02 6.11 -2.20
C THR A 280 -15.38 5.22 -1.14
N TRP A 281 -14.17 5.55 -0.66
CA TRP A 281 -13.47 4.81 0.40
C TRP A 281 -14.28 4.74 1.70
N ILE A 282 -14.78 5.89 2.18
CA ILE A 282 -15.59 5.93 3.41
C ILE A 282 -16.89 5.15 3.20
N GLY A 283 -17.57 5.36 2.07
CA GLY A 283 -18.80 4.66 1.73
C GLY A 283 -18.62 3.14 1.69
N THR A 284 -17.63 2.63 0.96
CA THR A 284 -17.44 1.18 0.82
C THR A 284 -16.84 0.54 2.07
N ARG A 285 -15.80 1.14 2.68
CA ARG A 285 -15.03 0.49 3.76
C ARG A 285 -15.55 0.77 5.17
N LEU A 286 -16.24 1.90 5.40
CA LEU A 286 -16.74 2.28 6.74
C LEU A 286 -18.26 2.34 6.83
N VAL A 287 -18.99 2.29 5.71
CA VAL A 287 -20.46 2.20 5.73
C VAL A 287 -20.92 0.82 5.26
N ILE A 288 -20.74 0.50 3.97
CA ILE A 288 -21.22 -0.75 3.38
C ILE A 288 -20.55 -1.96 4.05
N TYR A 289 -19.23 -1.98 4.14
CA TYR A 289 -18.52 -3.13 4.73
C TYR A 289 -18.94 -3.44 6.18
N PRO A 290 -18.93 -2.50 7.15
CA PRO A 290 -19.30 -2.85 8.53
C PRO A 290 -20.82 -3.01 8.75
N TYR A 291 -21.65 -2.13 8.19
CA TYR A 291 -23.08 -2.13 8.53
C TYR A 291 -23.90 -3.10 7.69
N TRP A 292 -23.47 -3.42 6.46
CA TRP A 292 -24.15 -4.39 5.61
C TRP A 292 -23.45 -5.75 5.65
N PHE A 293 -22.16 -5.81 5.32
CA PHE A 293 -21.45 -7.08 5.22
C PHE A 293 -21.08 -7.69 6.58
N LEU A 294 -20.36 -6.95 7.45
CA LEU A 294 -19.97 -7.47 8.77
C LEU A 294 -21.17 -7.73 9.67
N TYR A 295 -22.22 -6.92 9.58
CA TYR A 295 -23.48 -7.20 10.28
C TYR A 295 -24.07 -8.55 9.84
N SER A 296 -24.12 -8.80 8.53
CA SER A 296 -24.62 -10.06 7.99
C SER A 296 -23.81 -11.27 8.48
N THR A 297 -22.47 -11.22 8.43
CA THR A 297 -21.66 -12.34 8.94
C THR A 297 -21.66 -12.43 10.47
N CYS A 298 -21.58 -11.33 11.22
CA CYS A 298 -21.46 -11.38 12.68
C CYS A 298 -22.77 -11.69 13.42
N ILE A 299 -23.90 -11.35 12.80
CA ILE A 299 -25.23 -11.41 13.41
C ILE A 299 -26.17 -12.24 12.53
N GLY A 300 -26.41 -11.83 11.29
CA GLY A 300 -27.40 -12.49 10.41
C GLY A 300 -27.12 -13.98 10.16
N ALA A 301 -25.85 -14.35 9.94
CA ALA A 301 -25.45 -15.73 9.71
C ALA A 301 -25.79 -16.66 10.89
N LYS A 302 -25.85 -16.13 12.12
CA LYS A 302 -26.18 -16.91 13.33
C LYS A 302 -27.61 -17.41 13.35
N GLU A 303 -28.50 -16.73 12.66
CA GLU A 303 -29.92 -17.08 12.58
C GLU A 303 -30.17 -18.17 11.53
N ILE A 304 -29.23 -18.37 10.60
CA ILE A 304 -29.39 -19.25 9.43
C ILE A 304 -28.51 -20.50 9.54
N VAL A 305 -27.25 -20.35 9.96
CA VAL A 305 -26.25 -21.42 9.97
C VAL A 305 -25.84 -21.72 11.41
N PRO A 306 -25.81 -22.99 11.85
CA PRO A 306 -25.26 -23.35 13.15
C PRO A 306 -23.79 -22.92 13.28
N MET A 307 -23.42 -22.34 14.42
CA MET A 307 -22.08 -21.83 14.65
C MET A 307 -21.03 -22.95 14.78
N PHE A 308 -19.86 -22.73 14.19
CA PHE A 308 -18.70 -23.63 14.20
C PHE A 308 -17.40 -22.82 14.42
N PRO A 309 -16.28 -23.42 14.83
CA PRO A 309 -15.07 -22.68 15.19
C PRO A 309 -14.54 -21.74 14.10
N ALA A 310 -14.50 -22.17 12.84
CA ALA A 310 -13.99 -21.35 11.74
C ALA A 310 -14.79 -20.08 11.51
N TYR A 311 -16.09 -20.05 11.83
CA TYR A 311 -16.88 -18.81 11.84
C TYR A 311 -16.20 -17.70 12.66
N TYR A 312 -15.68 -18.02 13.85
CA TYR A 312 -15.01 -17.03 14.70
C TYR A 312 -13.65 -16.63 14.14
N ILE A 313 -12.95 -17.55 13.48
CA ILE A 313 -11.67 -17.27 12.78
C ILE A 313 -11.92 -16.27 11.64
N PHE A 314 -12.90 -16.53 10.77
CA PHE A 314 -13.25 -15.64 9.65
C PHE A 314 -13.65 -14.25 10.16
N ASN A 315 -14.58 -14.16 11.11
CA ASN A 315 -15.03 -12.87 11.64
C ASN A 315 -13.89 -12.10 12.34
N SER A 316 -12.97 -12.78 13.01
CA SER A 316 -11.79 -12.13 13.61
C SER A 316 -10.87 -11.52 12.55
N LEU A 317 -10.61 -12.24 11.46
CA LEU A 317 -9.82 -11.73 10.33
C LEU A 317 -10.52 -10.58 9.59
N LEU A 318 -11.84 -10.67 9.40
CA LEU A 318 -12.65 -9.60 8.79
C LEU A 318 -12.72 -8.34 9.67
N LEU A 319 -12.76 -8.49 11.00
CA LEU A 319 -12.66 -7.38 11.96
C LEU A 319 -11.25 -6.76 11.97
N LEU A 320 -10.19 -7.58 11.89
CA LEU A 320 -8.83 -7.08 11.75
C LEU A 320 -8.70 -6.24 10.46
N LEU A 321 -9.33 -6.67 9.37
CA LEU A 321 -9.39 -5.90 8.13
C LEU A 321 -10.11 -4.56 8.33
N LEU A 322 -11.21 -4.51 9.10
CA LEU A 322 -11.86 -3.25 9.47
C LEU A 322 -10.94 -2.32 10.27
N VAL A 323 -10.16 -2.84 11.22
CA VAL A 323 -9.20 -2.04 12.00
C VAL A 323 -8.18 -1.38 11.07
N LEU A 324 -7.66 -2.11 10.08
CA LEU A 324 -6.75 -1.55 9.07
C LEU A 324 -7.42 -0.44 8.25
N HIS A 325 -8.70 -0.61 7.87
CA HIS A 325 -9.46 0.45 7.18
C HIS A 325 -9.60 1.72 8.03
N ILE A 326 -9.82 1.59 9.34
CA ILE A 326 -9.90 2.73 10.25
C ILE A 326 -8.55 3.46 10.31
N ILE A 327 -7.43 2.73 10.42
CA ILE A 327 -6.08 3.29 10.42
C ILE A 327 -5.82 4.07 9.12
N TRP A 328 -6.13 3.49 7.96
CA TRP A 328 -5.93 4.18 6.69
C TRP A 328 -6.88 5.35 6.47
N THR A 329 -8.13 5.26 6.96
CA THR A 329 -9.07 6.39 6.93
C THR A 329 -8.50 7.57 7.71
N TYR A 330 -7.91 7.33 8.89
CA TYR A 330 -7.21 8.38 9.63
C TYR A 330 -6.10 9.03 8.80
N PHE A 331 -5.30 8.25 8.05
CA PHE A 331 -4.28 8.84 7.16
C PHE A 331 -4.88 9.62 5.98
N ILE A 332 -5.99 9.16 5.40
CA ILE A 332 -6.68 9.84 4.30
C ILE A 332 -7.23 11.18 4.80
N LEU A 333 -7.94 11.18 5.93
CA LEU A 333 -8.49 12.40 6.54
C LEU A 333 -7.38 13.38 6.95
N LYS A 334 -6.23 12.88 7.42
CA LYS A 334 -5.06 13.72 7.72
C LYS A 334 -4.51 14.41 6.47
N VAL A 335 -4.49 13.73 5.31
CA VAL A 335 -4.08 14.33 4.03
C VAL A 335 -5.13 15.35 3.56
N LEU A 336 -6.42 15.02 3.66
CA LEU A 336 -7.52 15.91 3.29
C LEU A 336 -7.54 17.20 4.14
N TYR A 337 -7.37 17.07 5.46
CA TYR A 337 -7.32 18.22 6.36
C TYR A 337 -6.17 19.18 5.99
N ARG A 338 -4.99 18.62 5.71
CA ARG A 338 -3.84 19.42 5.24
C ARG A 338 -4.13 20.10 3.91
N ALA A 339 -4.70 19.38 2.95
CA ALA A 339 -5.08 19.89 1.64
C ALA A 339 -5.98 21.13 1.71
N ILE A 340 -6.98 21.10 2.60
CA ILE A 340 -7.93 22.19 2.81
C ILE A 340 -7.23 23.41 3.44
N LEU A 341 -6.36 23.19 4.43
CA LEU A 341 -5.66 24.27 5.12
C LEU A 341 -4.60 24.98 4.26
N SER A 342 -3.87 24.25 3.41
CA SER A 342 -2.80 24.83 2.59
C SER A 342 -3.28 25.45 1.29
N GLY A 343 -4.58 25.35 0.94
CA GLY A 343 -5.13 25.83 -0.34
C GLY A 343 -4.55 25.15 -1.59
N GLN A 344 -3.60 24.22 -1.40
CA GLN A 344 -2.94 23.37 -2.39
C GLN A 344 -2.56 22.06 -1.69
N MET A 345 -2.83 20.92 -2.34
CA MET A 345 -2.40 19.58 -1.89
C MET A 345 -0.87 19.40 -1.98
N GLU A 346 -0.10 20.20 -1.26
CA GLU A 346 1.34 20.01 -1.18
C GLU A 346 1.68 18.86 -0.21
N LYS A 347 2.52 17.95 -0.73
CA LYS A 347 3.18 16.83 -0.06
C LYS A 347 2.24 15.83 0.62
N ASP A 348 1.91 14.82 -0.18
CA ASP A 348 1.32 13.55 0.25
C ASP A 348 2.20 12.91 1.34
N SER A 349 1.69 12.83 2.57
CA SER A 349 2.42 12.33 3.74
C SER A 349 2.67 10.82 3.72
N ARG A 350 2.15 10.09 2.72
CA ARG A 350 2.49 8.68 2.46
C ARG A 350 3.53 8.55 1.34
N SER A 351 3.72 9.57 0.48
CA SER A 351 4.83 9.66 -0.49
C SER A 351 5.96 10.63 -0.11
N SER A 352 5.87 11.33 1.02
CA SER A 352 6.92 12.21 1.57
C SER A 352 8.06 11.39 2.20
N SER A 353 8.75 10.58 1.39
CA SER A 353 10.04 10.04 1.78
C SER A 353 11.20 10.97 1.43
N SER A 354 10.96 12.24 1.03
CA SER A 354 12.04 13.14 0.60
C SER A 354 12.36 14.35 1.44
N GLU A 355 11.46 14.85 2.27
CA GLU A 355 11.66 16.14 2.93
C GLU A 355 11.12 16.05 4.35
N ASP A 356 11.97 15.52 5.24
CA ASP A 356 12.17 15.98 6.63
C ASP A 356 13.24 15.11 7.29
N PHE A 357 14.47 15.61 7.24
CA PHE A 357 15.56 15.22 8.12
C PHE A 357 16.42 16.46 8.35
N SER A 358 15.96 17.31 9.25
CA SER A 358 16.63 18.40 10.01
C SER A 358 15.46 18.98 10.83
N GLU A 359 15.37 18.91 12.15
CA GLU A 359 16.38 19.26 13.14
C GLU A 359 16.25 18.36 14.37
N ASP A 360 17.41 17.90 14.84
CA ASP A 360 17.55 17.23 16.12
C ASP A 360 17.55 18.28 17.24
N ASN A 361 16.85 17.93 18.30
CA ASN A 361 16.65 18.74 19.49
C ASN A 361 17.91 18.60 20.36
N SER A 362 18.89 19.48 20.17
CA SER A 362 20.02 19.58 21.09
C SER A 362 19.58 20.32 22.37
N LYS A 363 18.96 19.58 23.30
CA LYS A 363 18.91 19.97 24.71
C LYS A 363 20.23 19.61 25.39
N SER A 364 21.08 20.62 25.54
CA SER A 364 22.07 20.79 26.60
C SER A 364 22.04 22.30 26.87
N GLY A 365 21.66 22.85 28.02
CA GLY A 365 21.82 22.39 29.39
C GLY A 365 22.86 23.24 30.09
N ASN A 366 22.59 24.54 30.35
CA ASN A 366 22.70 25.17 31.69
C ASN A 366 22.76 26.71 31.70
N SER A 367 22.22 27.22 32.83
CA SER A 367 22.60 28.43 33.60
C SER A 367 22.18 29.83 33.13
N SER A 368 21.11 30.32 33.77
CA SER A 368 21.03 31.56 34.57
C SER A 368 21.57 32.88 33.99
N ALA A 369 20.69 33.87 33.79
CA ALA A 369 20.63 35.12 34.57
C ALA A 369 19.61 36.12 33.97
N THR A 370 19.10 36.96 34.87
CA THR A 370 18.04 37.99 34.84
C THR A 370 18.09 39.05 33.72
N PRO A 371 16.96 39.73 33.41
CA PRO A 371 16.92 40.85 32.50
C PRO A 371 17.06 42.20 33.24
N THR A 372 18.05 43.02 32.87
CA THR A 372 18.14 44.44 33.27
C THR A 372 18.56 45.33 32.09
N THR A 373 17.62 46.19 31.70
CA THR A 373 17.73 47.61 31.26
C THR A 373 18.64 48.00 30.07
N PRO A 374 18.15 48.88 29.15
CA PRO A 374 18.91 49.34 27.98
C PRO A 374 19.82 50.54 28.32
N SER A 375 21.10 50.47 27.94
CA SER A 375 22.04 51.58 28.05
C SER A 375 22.23 52.29 26.71
N LYS A 376 22.06 53.62 26.76
CA LYS A 376 22.30 54.61 25.70
C LYS A 376 23.76 54.58 25.23
N ARG A 377 23.98 54.79 23.93
CA ARG A 377 25.25 55.34 23.43
C ARG A 377 25.01 56.49 22.45
N LEU A 378 25.65 57.62 22.77
CA LEU A 378 25.73 58.89 22.04
C LEU A 378 26.54 58.76 20.72
N PRO A 379 26.37 59.71 19.78
CA PRO A 379 27.09 59.71 18.50
C PRO A 379 28.48 60.34 18.63
N ALA A 380 29.47 59.77 17.93
CA ALA A 380 30.79 60.36 17.79
C ALA A 380 30.86 61.24 16.53
N LYS A 381 31.35 62.47 16.71
CA LYS A 381 31.74 63.42 15.66
C LYS A 381 33.04 62.97 14.97
N SER A 382 33.13 63.17 13.66
CA SER A 382 34.37 63.58 12.99
C SER A 382 34.06 64.52 11.82
N GLY A 383 34.46 65.79 11.94
CA GLY A 383 34.92 66.59 10.79
C GLY A 383 36.44 66.42 10.72
N SER A 384 37.18 66.90 9.73
CA SER A 384 36.95 67.55 8.46
C SER A 384 38.28 67.41 7.70
N HIS A 385 38.30 67.28 6.37
CA HIS A 385 39.27 68.01 5.54
C HIS A 385 38.94 67.93 4.04
N SER A 386 38.42 69.06 3.57
CA SER A 386 38.75 69.77 2.32
C SER A 386 39.80 69.15 1.38
N ARG A 387 39.41 68.93 0.11
CA ARG A 387 40.29 69.14 -1.05
C ARG A 387 39.53 69.75 -2.22
N GLU A 388 40.26 70.62 -2.90
CA GLU A 388 39.87 71.67 -3.82
C GLU A 388 39.34 71.17 -5.17
N HIS A 389 38.41 71.93 -5.76
CA HIS A 389 38.21 71.97 -7.21
C HIS A 389 38.25 73.43 -7.66
N LYS A 390 39.26 73.77 -8.49
CA LYS A 390 39.32 75.00 -9.29
C LYS A 390 39.62 74.64 -10.75
N ASN A 391 38.60 74.82 -11.57
CA ASN A 391 38.52 75.49 -12.88
C ASN A 391 39.32 75.12 -14.16
N SER A 392 38.54 75.29 -15.23
CA SER A 392 38.81 75.64 -16.64
C SER A 392 38.99 74.44 -17.59
N LYS A 393 38.34 74.38 -18.75
CA LYS A 393 37.68 75.38 -19.60
C LYS A 393 36.37 74.85 -20.17
#